data_AF-A0A3A4MZ60-F1
#
_entry.id   AF-A0A3A4MZ60-F1
#
_cell.length_a   1.000
_cell.length_b   1.000
_cell.length_c   1.000
_cell.angle_alpha   90.00
_cell.angle_beta   90.00
_cell.angle_gamma   90.00
#
_symmetry.space_group_name_H-M   'P 1'
#
loop_
_entity.id
_entity.type
_entity.pdbx_description
1 polymer ?
#
loop_
_entity_poly.entity_id
_entity_poly.type
_entity_poly.pdbx_seq_one_letter_code
_entity_poly.pdbx_strand_id
1 'polypeptide(L)'
;MSKHTDFILTPITTILEEAVAATSSIGDGIETYPLCDYILQATFLKMTGFQEQKMRCIAWELGTNDFEFRYWWLEKADLGTYSAYDHKNKIYKEFYQVLKRINIDFSINDINKQILLENTTQKINEIFKDSNLISWVRADFSYFVSDDWTDIDQFLKDEENMFKSIPKEPTKPEKAEKDSEQGYKNKLQKYNKKYTEYVQNMKLNLKNKYKDMYEQRNRLAHNTLSYQQNLPTLTKLVNETQESRNHFIWFGLLTLIDNIFMELYRLYQDGLEDKLDY
;
A
#
# COMPACT_ATOMS: atom_id res chain seq x y z
N MET A 1 0.00 -28.78 1.10
CA MET A 1 0.41 -27.40 1.44
C MET A 1 0.39 -27.22 2.95
N SER A 2 1.32 -26.43 3.50
CA SER A 2 1.28 -25.99 4.90
C SER A 2 0.02 -25.14 5.12
N LYS A 3 -0.57 -25.16 6.32
CA LYS A 3 -1.70 -24.27 6.65
C LYS A 3 -1.33 -22.78 6.47
N HIS A 4 -0.05 -22.44 6.59
CA HIS A 4 0.44 -21.10 6.34
C HIS A 4 0.46 -20.76 4.85
N THR A 5 0.84 -21.68 3.96
CA THR A 5 0.82 -21.49 2.50
C THR A 5 -0.58 -21.10 2.02
N ASP A 6 -1.61 -21.85 2.43
CA ASP A 6 -3.00 -21.59 2.04
C ASP A 6 -3.43 -20.18 2.49
N PHE A 7 -3.05 -19.77 3.71
CA PHE A 7 -3.35 -18.44 4.24
C PHE A 7 -2.58 -17.33 3.52
N ILE A 8 -1.31 -17.54 3.18
CA ILE A 8 -0.49 -16.57 2.45
C ILE A 8 -1.09 -16.30 1.07
N LEU A 9 -1.53 -17.35 0.38
CA LEU A 9 -2.14 -17.27 -0.95
C LEU A 9 -3.61 -16.84 -0.94
N THR A 10 -4.26 -16.77 0.23
CA THR A 10 -5.64 -16.27 0.36
C THR A 10 -5.66 -14.76 0.14
N PRO A 11 -6.37 -14.22 -0.86
CA PRO A 11 -6.38 -12.78 -1.12
C PRO A 11 -6.99 -11.97 0.04
N ILE A 12 -6.38 -10.84 0.39
CA ILE A 12 -6.93 -9.92 1.42
C ILE A 12 -8.31 -9.36 1.03
N THR A 13 -8.65 -9.37 -0.25
CA THR A 13 -9.94 -8.95 -0.79
C THR A 13 -11.10 -9.81 -0.32
N THR A 14 -10.85 -11.02 0.18
CA THR A 14 -11.87 -11.86 0.84
C THR A 14 -12.56 -11.13 2.00
N ILE A 15 -11.84 -10.28 2.74
CA ILE A 15 -12.42 -9.45 3.82
C ILE A 15 -13.38 -8.39 3.26
N LEU A 16 -13.09 -7.86 2.08
CA LEU A 16 -13.97 -6.89 1.40
C LEU A 16 -15.24 -7.59 0.89
N GLU A 17 -15.09 -8.78 0.31
CA GLU A 17 -16.21 -9.63 -0.12
C GLU A 17 -17.12 -9.99 1.06
N GLU A 18 -16.54 -10.40 2.20
CA GLU A 18 -17.29 -10.65 3.44
C GLU A 18 -18.02 -9.41 3.95
N ALA A 19 -17.39 -8.23 3.91
CA ALA A 19 -18.01 -6.99 4.35
C ALA A 19 -19.20 -6.59 3.47
N VAL A 20 -19.07 -6.70 2.15
CA VAL A 20 -20.17 -6.45 1.20
C VAL A 20 -21.30 -7.46 1.42
N ALA A 21 -20.98 -8.75 1.56
CA ALA A 21 -21.98 -9.77 1.81
C ALA A 21 -22.75 -9.54 3.12
N ALA A 22 -22.04 -9.20 4.21
CA ALA A 22 -22.64 -8.93 5.51
C ALA A 22 -23.54 -7.68 5.55
N THR A 23 -23.34 -6.74 4.62
CA THR A 23 -24.05 -5.46 4.58
C THR A 23 -25.15 -5.41 3.52
N SER A 24 -25.29 -6.46 2.70
CA SER A 24 -26.26 -6.56 1.60
C SER A 24 -27.72 -6.29 2.01
N SER A 25 -28.10 -6.62 3.25
CA SER A 25 -29.48 -6.44 3.75
C SER A 25 -29.77 -5.06 4.35
N ILE A 26 -28.78 -4.18 4.50
CA ILE A 26 -28.92 -2.90 5.21
C ILE A 26 -29.74 -1.88 4.39
N GLY A 27 -29.82 -2.03 3.06
CA GLY A 27 -30.37 -1.02 2.17
C GLY A 27 -29.37 0.10 1.85
N ASP A 28 -29.80 1.13 1.13
CA ASP A 28 -28.96 2.23 0.64
C ASP A 28 -29.56 3.63 0.84
N GLY A 29 -30.62 3.75 1.66
CA GLY A 29 -31.27 5.02 1.99
C GLY A 29 -30.46 5.92 2.92
N ILE A 30 -30.88 7.18 3.08
CA ILE A 30 -30.17 8.18 3.89
C ILE A 30 -30.04 7.80 5.37
N GLU A 31 -30.99 7.01 5.87
CA GLU A 31 -31.01 6.48 7.23
C GLU A 31 -29.83 5.55 7.53
N THR A 32 -29.23 4.96 6.50
CA THR A 32 -28.10 4.04 6.61
C THR A 32 -26.74 4.73 6.47
N TYR A 33 -26.71 5.99 6.02
CA TYR A 33 -25.48 6.75 5.82
C TYR A 33 -24.57 6.82 7.07
N PRO A 34 -25.08 6.99 8.30
CA PRO A 34 -24.23 6.99 9.50
C PRO A 34 -23.49 5.67 9.75
N LEU A 35 -23.99 4.54 9.21
CA LEU A 35 -23.36 3.23 9.37
C LEU A 35 -22.12 3.06 8.50
N CYS A 36 -22.03 3.82 7.40
CA CYS A 36 -20.95 3.76 6.41
C CYS A 36 -19.57 3.83 7.07
N ASP A 37 -19.35 4.86 7.89
CA ASP A 37 -18.06 5.09 8.54
C ASP A 37 -17.67 3.92 9.45
N TYR A 38 -18.61 3.39 10.23
CA TYR A 38 -18.33 2.24 11.11
C TYR A 38 -17.98 0.98 10.32
N ILE A 39 -18.71 0.71 9.24
CA ILE A 39 -18.49 -0.46 8.38
C ILE A 39 -17.11 -0.35 7.71
N LEU A 40 -16.81 0.78 7.06
CA LEU A 40 -15.55 0.97 6.35
C LEU A 40 -14.34 0.95 7.30
N GLN A 41 -14.45 1.58 8.48
CA GLN A 41 -13.39 1.56 9.50
C GLN A 41 -13.15 0.16 10.04
N ALA A 42 -14.22 -0.60 10.34
CA ALA A 42 -14.10 -1.97 10.84
C ALA A 42 -13.47 -2.90 9.78
N THR A 43 -13.91 -2.79 8.53
CA THR A 43 -13.35 -3.53 7.39
C THR A 43 -11.89 -3.20 7.18
N PHE A 44 -11.54 -1.90 7.20
CA PHE A 44 -10.16 -1.45 7.10
C PHE A 44 -9.26 -2.01 8.21
N LEU A 45 -9.71 -1.96 9.48
CA LEU A 45 -8.94 -2.51 10.59
C LEU A 45 -8.73 -4.02 10.43
N LYS A 46 -9.77 -4.77 10.01
CA LYS A 46 -9.65 -6.21 9.70
C LYS A 46 -8.62 -6.48 8.62
N MET A 47 -8.63 -5.72 7.52
CA MET A 47 -7.63 -5.86 6.45
C MET A 47 -6.21 -5.61 6.97
N THR A 48 -6.00 -4.56 7.77
CA THR A 48 -4.65 -4.28 8.31
C THR A 48 -4.16 -5.40 9.22
N GLY A 49 -5.03 -5.95 10.07
CA GLY A 49 -4.71 -7.10 10.92
C GLY A 49 -4.42 -8.37 10.10
N PHE A 50 -5.19 -8.64 9.05
CA PHE A 50 -4.94 -9.75 8.14
C PHE A 50 -3.56 -9.64 7.48
N GLN A 51 -3.21 -8.46 6.98
CA GLN A 51 -1.90 -8.24 6.36
C GLN A 51 -0.75 -8.41 7.36
N GLU A 52 -0.90 -7.93 8.59
CA GLU A 52 0.09 -8.14 9.66
C GLU A 52 0.32 -9.63 9.95
N GLN A 53 -0.76 -10.42 10.03
CA GLN A 53 -0.65 -11.87 10.21
C GLN A 53 -0.02 -12.55 9.00
N LYS A 54 -0.36 -12.10 7.78
CA LYS A 54 0.22 -12.63 6.55
C LYS A 54 1.72 -12.40 6.50
N MET A 55 2.19 -11.20 6.86
CA MET A 55 3.63 -10.92 6.93
C MET A 55 4.36 -11.84 7.92
N ARG A 56 3.73 -12.16 9.07
CA ARG A 56 4.29 -13.12 10.04
C ARG A 56 4.35 -14.54 9.47
N CYS A 57 3.31 -14.98 8.78
CA CYS A 57 3.28 -16.30 8.14
C CYS A 57 4.36 -16.40 7.05
N ILE A 58 4.53 -15.37 6.22
CA ILE A 58 5.61 -15.32 5.22
C ILE A 58 6.97 -15.43 5.91
N ALA A 59 7.25 -14.60 6.92
CA ALA A 59 8.52 -14.66 7.63
C ALA A 59 8.78 -16.03 8.27
N TRP A 60 7.74 -16.68 8.79
CA TRP A 60 7.84 -18.03 9.34
C TRP A 60 8.20 -19.07 8.28
N GLU A 61 7.51 -19.07 7.13
CA GLU A 61 7.77 -20.01 6.03
C GLU A 61 9.18 -19.80 5.45
N LEU A 62 9.58 -18.55 5.19
CA LEU A 62 10.92 -18.23 4.72
C LEU A 62 11.99 -18.67 5.73
N GLY A 63 11.79 -18.34 7.00
CA GLY A 63 12.67 -18.73 8.08
C GLY A 63 12.71 -20.23 8.31
N THR A 64 11.71 -21.00 7.89
CA THR A 64 11.73 -22.47 8.03
C THR A 64 12.71 -23.10 7.03
N ASN A 65 12.83 -22.56 5.83
CA ASN A 65 13.64 -23.15 4.77
C ASN A 65 15.01 -22.46 4.56
N ASP A 66 15.16 -21.19 4.97
CA ASP A 66 16.40 -20.41 4.78
C ASP A 66 17.02 -20.02 6.14
N PHE A 67 18.20 -20.57 6.43
CA PHE A 67 18.93 -20.35 7.69
C PHE A 67 19.44 -18.91 7.85
N GLU A 68 19.88 -18.26 6.76
CA GLU A 68 20.36 -16.88 6.78
C GLU A 68 19.22 -15.92 7.08
N PHE A 69 18.07 -16.12 6.41
CA PHE A 69 16.85 -15.39 6.70
C PHE A 69 16.41 -15.60 8.15
N ARG A 70 16.42 -16.85 8.65
CA ARG A 70 16.05 -17.14 10.05
C ARG A 70 16.93 -16.40 11.05
N TYR A 71 18.24 -16.42 10.84
CA TYR A 71 19.18 -15.72 11.72
C TYR A 71 18.93 -14.21 11.71
N TRP A 72 18.77 -13.61 10.53
CA TRP A 72 18.39 -12.21 10.42
C TRP A 72 17.06 -11.93 11.13
N TRP A 73 16.05 -12.76 10.90
CA TRP A 73 14.70 -12.58 11.40
C TRP A 73 14.61 -12.62 12.93
N LEU A 74 15.34 -13.54 13.57
CA LEU A 74 15.30 -13.71 15.03
C LEU A 74 16.25 -12.75 15.77
N GLU A 75 17.43 -12.49 15.21
CA GLU A 75 18.49 -11.77 15.94
C GLU A 75 18.63 -10.30 15.54
N LYS A 76 18.26 -9.95 14.30
CA LYS A 76 18.52 -8.61 13.74
C LYS A 76 17.25 -7.83 13.39
N ALA A 77 16.15 -8.53 13.10
CA ALA A 77 14.98 -7.89 12.53
C ALA A 77 14.13 -7.19 13.61
N ASP A 78 14.20 -5.86 13.65
CA ASP A 78 13.23 -5.05 14.38
C ASP A 78 12.00 -4.80 13.49
N LEU A 79 10.99 -5.67 13.65
CA LEU A 79 9.76 -5.72 12.85
C LEU A 79 8.51 -5.33 13.64
N GLY A 80 8.62 -5.08 14.95
CA GLY A 80 7.51 -4.70 15.84
C GLY A 80 6.20 -5.47 15.58
N THR A 81 5.15 -4.75 15.19
CA THR A 81 3.82 -5.31 14.86
C THR A 81 3.64 -5.71 13.39
N TYR A 82 4.65 -5.53 12.53
CA TYR A 82 4.57 -5.74 11.07
C TYR A 82 3.63 -4.76 10.33
N SER A 83 3.14 -3.73 11.03
CA SER A 83 2.19 -2.75 10.50
C SER A 83 2.85 -1.59 9.76
N ALA A 84 4.03 -1.14 10.19
CA ALA A 84 4.70 0.03 9.61
C ALA A 84 5.26 -0.29 8.21
N TYR A 85 5.35 0.73 7.35
CA TYR A 85 5.92 0.57 6.01
C TYR A 85 7.34 -0.01 6.08
N ASP A 86 8.17 0.55 6.95
CA ASP A 86 9.57 0.15 7.06
C ASP A 86 9.74 -1.32 7.44
N HIS A 87 8.83 -1.88 8.25
CA HIS A 87 8.84 -3.31 8.58
C HIS A 87 8.51 -4.17 7.35
N LYS A 88 7.49 -3.78 6.57
CA LYS A 88 7.12 -4.48 5.34
C LYS A 88 8.22 -4.38 4.28
N ASN A 89 8.87 -3.21 4.18
CA ASN A 89 9.98 -3.00 3.27
C ASN A 89 11.21 -3.83 3.64
N LYS A 90 11.52 -3.98 4.93
CA LYS A 90 12.58 -4.88 5.41
C LYS A 90 12.30 -6.33 5.00
N ILE A 91 11.07 -6.81 5.19
CA ILE A 91 10.69 -8.17 4.78
C ILE A 91 10.79 -8.32 3.27
N TYR A 92 10.27 -7.36 2.50
CA TYR A 92 10.39 -7.34 1.04
C TYR A 92 11.86 -7.47 0.58
N LYS A 93 12.75 -6.65 1.14
CA LYS A 93 14.18 -6.68 0.81
C LYS A 93 14.79 -8.05 1.07
N GLU A 94 14.57 -8.62 2.26
CA GLU A 94 15.14 -9.92 2.62
C GLU A 94 14.49 -11.06 1.83
N PHE A 95 13.20 -10.97 1.55
CA PHE A 95 12.49 -11.94 0.70
C PHE A 95 13.11 -11.95 -0.71
N TYR A 96 13.40 -10.79 -1.27
CA TYR A 96 14.11 -10.70 -2.54
C TYR A 96 15.49 -11.40 -2.49
N GLN A 97 16.24 -11.25 -1.39
CA GLN A 97 17.51 -11.96 -1.21
C GLN A 97 17.32 -13.49 -1.09
N VAL A 98 16.26 -13.95 -0.42
CA VAL A 98 15.91 -15.39 -0.38
C VAL A 98 15.61 -15.90 -1.78
N LEU A 99 14.83 -15.17 -2.58
CA LEU A 99 14.51 -15.53 -3.96
C LEU A 99 15.78 -15.67 -4.82
N LYS A 100 16.72 -14.71 -4.74
CA LYS A 100 18.02 -14.80 -5.44
C LYS A 100 18.85 -16.02 -5.05
N ARG A 101 18.75 -16.49 -3.80
CA ARG A 101 19.43 -17.72 -3.33
C ARG A 101 18.75 -19.01 -3.83
N ILE A 102 17.48 -18.92 -4.18
CA ILE A 102 16.71 -20.05 -4.71
C ILE A 102 16.84 -20.12 -6.23
N ASN A 103 16.58 -19.01 -6.90
CA ASN A 103 16.69 -18.84 -8.34
C ASN A 103 17.65 -17.68 -8.65
N ILE A 104 18.83 -18.02 -9.18
CA ILE A 104 19.93 -17.07 -9.42
C ILE A 104 19.55 -16.04 -10.51
N ASP A 105 18.68 -16.42 -11.46
CA ASP A 105 18.31 -15.59 -12.60
C ASP A 105 17.10 -14.67 -12.33
N PHE A 106 16.52 -14.72 -11.13
CA PHE A 106 15.34 -13.92 -10.79
C PHE A 106 15.60 -12.42 -10.89
N SER A 107 14.75 -11.74 -11.68
CA SER A 107 14.73 -10.29 -11.81
C SER A 107 13.39 -9.70 -11.38
N ILE A 108 13.41 -8.51 -10.79
CA ILE A 108 12.18 -7.79 -10.45
C ILE A 108 11.33 -7.46 -11.70
N ASN A 109 11.98 -7.41 -12.87
CA ASN A 109 11.33 -7.18 -14.15
C ASN A 109 10.46 -8.35 -14.60
N ASP A 110 10.64 -9.54 -14.01
CA ASP A 110 9.83 -10.72 -14.31
C ASP A 110 8.40 -10.55 -13.74
N ILE A 111 8.24 -9.67 -12.75
CA ILE A 111 6.94 -9.34 -12.17
C ILE A 111 6.23 -8.30 -13.05
N ASN A 112 5.07 -8.69 -13.60
CA ASN A 112 4.25 -7.78 -14.40
C ASN A 112 3.52 -6.76 -13.51
N LYS A 113 4.16 -5.61 -13.30
CA LYS A 113 3.62 -4.50 -12.50
C LYS A 113 2.29 -3.97 -13.03
N GLN A 114 2.10 -3.94 -14.35
CA GLN A 114 0.86 -3.46 -14.95
C GLN A 114 -0.31 -4.37 -14.56
N ILE A 115 -0.13 -5.68 -14.71
CA ILE A 115 -1.12 -6.69 -14.30
C ILE A 115 -1.41 -6.59 -12.80
N LEU A 116 -0.40 -6.38 -11.94
CA LEU A 116 -0.63 -6.23 -10.50
C LEU A 116 -1.52 -5.03 -10.16
N LEU A 117 -1.28 -3.88 -10.80
CA LEU A 117 -2.07 -2.69 -10.56
C LEU A 117 -3.49 -2.83 -11.12
N GLU A 118 -3.62 -3.29 -12.36
CA GLU A 118 -4.91 -3.54 -13.02
C GLU A 118 -5.75 -4.53 -12.21
N ASN A 119 -5.18 -5.67 -11.80
CA ASN A 119 -5.86 -6.66 -10.97
C ASN A 119 -6.31 -6.07 -9.62
N THR A 120 -5.51 -5.17 -9.03
CA THR A 120 -5.86 -4.51 -7.77
C THR A 120 -7.08 -3.60 -7.94
N THR A 121 -7.05 -2.70 -8.92
CA THR A 121 -8.17 -1.79 -9.19
C THR A 121 -9.41 -2.57 -9.62
N GLN A 122 -9.26 -3.53 -10.54
CA GLN A 122 -10.36 -4.33 -11.07
C GLN A 122 -11.04 -5.15 -9.98
N LYS A 123 -10.28 -5.82 -9.11
CA LYS A 123 -10.86 -6.66 -8.06
C LYS A 123 -11.68 -5.83 -7.06
N ILE A 124 -11.19 -4.65 -6.67
CA ILE A 124 -11.94 -3.74 -5.80
C ILE A 124 -13.18 -3.21 -6.52
N ASN A 125 -13.06 -2.85 -7.79
CA ASN A 125 -14.20 -2.40 -8.58
C ASN A 125 -15.29 -3.49 -8.65
N GLU A 126 -14.92 -4.73 -8.96
CA GLU A 126 -15.85 -5.86 -9.04
C GLU A 126 -16.56 -6.16 -7.71
N ILE A 127 -15.87 -6.05 -6.58
CA ILE A 127 -16.44 -6.29 -5.26
C ILE A 127 -17.48 -5.23 -4.90
N PHE A 128 -17.21 -3.96 -5.22
CA PHE A 128 -18.02 -2.86 -4.74
C PHE A 128 -19.07 -2.37 -5.73
N LYS A 129 -18.87 -2.46 -7.05
CA LYS A 129 -19.68 -1.78 -8.10
C LYS A 129 -21.19 -1.92 -7.95
N ASP A 130 -21.65 -3.08 -7.48
CA ASP A 130 -23.08 -3.42 -7.32
C ASP A 130 -23.50 -3.46 -5.84
N SER A 131 -22.62 -3.04 -4.92
CA SER A 131 -22.87 -3.03 -3.48
C SER A 131 -23.62 -1.78 -3.04
N ASN A 132 -24.47 -1.93 -2.02
CA ASN A 132 -25.15 -0.81 -1.36
C ASN A 132 -24.19 0.17 -0.69
N LEU A 133 -22.97 -0.27 -0.34
CA LEU A 133 -21.93 0.57 0.25
C LEU A 133 -21.52 1.73 -0.67
N ILE A 134 -21.60 1.56 -2.00
CA ILE A 134 -21.25 2.61 -2.95
C ILE A 134 -22.18 3.81 -2.83
N SER A 135 -23.47 3.61 -2.56
CA SER A 135 -24.46 4.70 -2.49
C SER A 135 -24.03 5.80 -1.52
N TRP A 136 -23.27 5.47 -0.47
CA TRP A 136 -22.77 6.41 0.52
C TRP A 136 -21.46 7.11 0.13
N VAL A 137 -20.58 6.43 -0.61
CA VAL A 137 -19.19 6.88 -0.89
C VAL A 137 -18.87 6.92 -2.39
N ARG A 138 -19.86 7.28 -3.22
CA ARG A 138 -19.74 7.31 -4.70
C ARG A 138 -18.57 8.13 -5.21
N ALA A 139 -18.35 9.31 -4.64
CA ALA A 139 -17.29 10.21 -5.09
C ALA A 139 -15.90 9.60 -4.88
N ASP A 140 -15.69 8.99 -3.71
CA ASP A 140 -14.42 8.35 -3.33
C ASP A 140 -14.17 7.09 -4.16
N PHE A 141 -15.21 6.29 -4.38
CA PHE A 141 -15.13 5.12 -5.26
C PHE A 141 -14.80 5.52 -6.70
N SER A 142 -15.49 6.54 -7.23
CA SER A 142 -15.27 7.02 -8.61
C SER A 142 -13.84 7.55 -8.80
N TYR A 143 -13.31 8.25 -7.79
CA TYR A 143 -11.91 8.70 -7.80
C TYR A 143 -10.92 7.53 -7.82
N PHE A 144 -11.20 6.46 -7.08
CA PHE A 144 -10.34 5.28 -7.07
C PHE A 144 -10.36 4.55 -8.42
N VAL A 145 -11.55 4.38 -9.02
CA VAL A 145 -11.75 3.66 -10.29
C VAL A 145 -11.21 4.43 -11.49
N SER A 146 -11.01 5.75 -11.42
CA SER A 146 -10.42 6.52 -12.52
C SER A 146 -8.92 6.30 -12.72
N ASP A 147 -8.29 5.40 -11.96
CA ASP A 147 -6.84 5.11 -11.93
C ASP A 147 -5.95 6.32 -11.58
N ASP A 148 -6.53 7.39 -11.02
CA ASP A 148 -5.79 8.59 -10.63
C ASP A 148 -5.11 8.49 -9.24
N TRP A 149 -5.20 7.32 -8.60
CA TRP A 149 -4.72 7.13 -7.24
C TRP A 149 -3.24 6.73 -7.15
N THR A 150 -2.66 6.14 -8.21
CA THR A 150 -1.21 5.82 -8.27
C THR A 150 -0.72 5.58 -9.70
N ASP A 151 0.55 5.19 -9.86
CA ASP A 151 1.19 4.91 -11.15
C ASP A 151 2.10 3.67 -11.05
N ILE A 152 2.28 2.95 -12.16
CA ILE A 152 3.13 1.74 -12.28
C ILE A 152 4.61 1.96 -11.91
N ASP A 153 5.07 3.21 -11.92
CA ASP A 153 6.39 3.61 -11.47
C ASP A 153 6.48 3.84 -9.96
N GLN A 154 5.41 3.66 -9.18
CA GLN A 154 5.47 3.92 -7.74
C GLN A 154 5.89 2.70 -6.91
N PHE A 155 5.98 1.51 -7.50
CA PHE A 155 6.34 0.28 -6.80
C PHE A 155 7.28 -0.63 -7.62
N LEU A 156 7.98 -1.52 -6.92
CA LEU A 156 8.88 -2.54 -7.49
C LEU A 156 9.89 -1.95 -8.50
N LYS A 157 10.55 -0.84 -8.12
CA LYS A 157 11.61 -0.22 -8.93
C LYS A 157 12.98 -0.86 -8.72
N ASP A 158 13.23 -1.32 -7.50
CA ASP A 158 14.52 -1.85 -7.08
C ASP A 158 14.34 -2.93 -6.00
N GLU A 159 15.43 -3.65 -5.73
CA GLU A 159 15.50 -4.73 -4.74
C GLU A 159 15.46 -4.24 -3.28
N GLU A 160 15.64 -2.93 -3.06
CA GLU A 160 15.78 -2.33 -1.73
C GLU A 160 14.46 -1.74 -1.22
N ASN A 161 13.63 -1.20 -2.11
CA ASN A 161 12.43 -0.44 -1.79
C ASN A 161 11.22 -0.96 -2.57
N MET A 162 10.21 -1.45 -1.84
CA MET A 162 8.94 -1.86 -2.41
C MET A 162 8.23 -0.68 -3.07
N PHE A 163 8.21 0.50 -2.44
CA PHE A 163 7.65 1.74 -2.97
C PHE A 163 8.71 2.81 -3.21
N LYS A 164 8.48 3.65 -4.23
CA LYS A 164 9.33 4.78 -4.58
C LYS A 164 9.46 5.74 -3.39
N SER A 165 10.69 6.15 -3.13
CA SER A 165 11.00 7.14 -2.09
C SER A 165 10.26 8.45 -2.32
N ILE A 166 9.89 9.11 -1.22
CA ILE A 166 9.23 10.41 -1.24
C ILE A 166 10.16 11.42 -1.93
N PRO A 167 9.70 12.14 -2.97
CA PRO A 167 10.53 13.08 -3.69
C PRO A 167 10.92 14.25 -2.78
N LYS A 168 12.11 14.80 -2.98
CA LYS A 168 12.54 16.03 -2.27
C LYS A 168 12.00 17.24 -3.00
N GLU A 169 11.46 18.20 -2.25
CA GLU A 169 10.97 19.46 -2.82
C GLU A 169 12.11 20.19 -3.55
N PRO A 170 11.92 20.61 -4.81
CA PRO A 170 12.95 21.33 -5.53
C PRO A 170 13.15 22.72 -4.91
N THR A 171 14.41 23.12 -4.76
CA THR A 171 14.76 24.44 -4.23
C THR A 171 14.51 25.52 -5.29
N LYS A 172 13.80 26.58 -4.91
CA LYS A 172 13.56 27.73 -5.78
C LYS A 172 14.89 28.44 -6.08
N PRO A 173 15.24 28.68 -7.35
CA PRO A 173 16.49 29.35 -7.70
C PRO A 173 16.43 30.83 -7.31
N GLU A 174 17.51 31.32 -6.71
CA GLU A 174 17.73 32.74 -6.47
C GLU A 174 18.42 33.39 -7.69
N LYS A 175 18.21 34.70 -7.86
CA LYS A 175 18.88 35.47 -8.92
C LYS A 175 20.29 35.82 -8.46
N ALA A 176 21.32 35.28 -9.12
CA ALA A 176 22.70 35.68 -8.85
C ALA A 176 23.00 37.04 -9.52
N GLU A 177 23.94 37.81 -8.96
CA GLU A 177 24.36 39.11 -9.52
C GLU A 177 24.84 39.02 -10.98
N LYS A 178 25.39 37.86 -11.35
CA LYS A 178 25.92 37.53 -12.67
C LYS A 178 24.88 36.98 -13.66
N ASP A 179 23.63 36.81 -13.23
CA ASP A 179 22.57 36.31 -14.10
C ASP A 179 21.99 37.43 -14.96
N SER A 180 22.01 37.22 -16.29
CA SER A 180 21.17 38.02 -17.18
C SER A 180 19.68 37.79 -16.87
N GLU A 181 18.85 38.76 -17.20
CA GLU A 181 17.40 38.65 -16.96
C GLU A 181 16.79 37.43 -17.68
N GLN A 182 17.26 37.15 -18.91
CA GLN A 182 16.85 35.96 -19.65
C GLN A 182 17.41 34.67 -19.03
N GLY A 183 18.63 34.69 -18.50
CA GLY A 183 19.23 33.56 -17.78
C GLY A 183 18.42 33.19 -16.53
N TYR A 184 17.98 34.18 -15.76
CA TYR A 184 17.13 33.96 -14.59
C TYR A 184 15.73 33.44 -14.97
N LYS A 185 15.10 33.99 -16.04
CA LYS A 185 13.82 33.47 -16.56
C LYS A 185 13.91 31.99 -16.95
N ASN A 186 15.00 31.59 -17.63
CA ASN A 186 15.22 30.19 -18.00
C ASN A 186 15.39 29.28 -16.76
N LYS A 187 16.08 29.74 -15.71
CA LYS A 187 16.19 29.02 -14.43
C LYS A 187 14.82 28.83 -13.78
N LEU A 188 13.99 29.88 -13.76
CA LEU A 188 12.64 29.83 -13.19
C LEU A 188 11.73 28.88 -13.97
N GLN A 189 11.82 28.85 -15.31
CA GLN A 189 11.06 27.92 -16.14
C GLN A 189 11.46 26.46 -15.85
N LYS A 190 12.77 26.17 -15.73
CA LYS A 190 13.27 24.84 -15.36
C LYS A 190 12.81 24.43 -13.96
N TYR A 191 12.79 25.37 -13.01
CA TYR A 191 12.26 25.15 -11.67
C TYR A 191 10.76 24.83 -11.70
N ASN A 192 9.95 25.64 -12.39
CA ASN A 192 8.50 25.42 -12.47
C ASN A 192 8.17 24.04 -13.05
N LYS A 193 8.89 23.61 -14.10
CA LYS A 193 8.75 22.25 -14.66
C LYS A 193 9.03 21.18 -13.60
N LYS A 194 10.17 21.28 -12.91
CA LYS A 194 10.53 20.35 -11.82
C LYS A 194 9.53 20.36 -10.68
N TYR A 195 8.99 21.52 -10.33
CA TYR A 195 8.00 21.67 -9.27
C TYR A 195 6.68 20.99 -9.65
N THR A 196 6.21 21.14 -10.89
CA THR A 196 5.04 20.41 -11.39
C THR A 196 5.26 18.89 -11.35
N GLU A 197 6.43 18.40 -11.79
CA GLU A 197 6.79 16.98 -11.70
C GLU A 197 6.84 16.50 -10.24
N TYR A 198 7.34 17.32 -9.32
CA TYR A 198 7.36 17.05 -7.88
C TYR A 198 5.94 16.91 -7.32
N VAL A 199 5.05 17.87 -7.58
CA VAL A 199 3.66 17.84 -7.10
C VAL A 199 2.94 16.60 -7.62
N GLN A 200 3.10 16.27 -8.90
CA GLN A 200 2.46 15.08 -9.48
C GLN A 200 3.00 13.78 -8.88
N ASN A 201 4.33 13.67 -8.71
CA ASN A 201 4.92 12.52 -8.05
C ASN A 201 4.43 12.40 -6.61
N MET A 202 4.31 13.51 -5.87
CA MET A 202 3.85 13.51 -4.48
C MET A 202 2.40 13.06 -4.39
N LYS A 203 1.54 13.50 -5.31
CA LYS A 203 0.14 13.10 -5.42
C LYS A 203 0.00 11.58 -5.60
N LEU A 204 0.80 10.97 -6.46
CA LEU A 204 0.70 9.53 -6.80
C LEU A 204 1.54 8.62 -5.88
N ASN A 205 2.35 9.18 -4.99
CA ASN A 205 3.34 8.42 -4.23
C ASN A 205 2.72 7.47 -3.20
N LEU A 206 2.92 6.17 -3.41
CA LEU A 206 2.40 5.11 -2.53
C LEU A 206 2.99 5.17 -1.13
N LYS A 207 4.27 5.54 -0.97
CA LYS A 207 4.91 5.63 0.35
C LYS A 207 4.30 6.74 1.20
N ASN A 208 4.00 7.90 0.60
CA ASN A 208 3.29 8.99 1.27
C ASN A 208 1.86 8.56 1.65
N LYS A 209 1.10 7.99 0.71
CA LYS A 209 -0.27 7.52 0.98
C LYS A 209 -0.31 6.43 2.05
N TYR A 210 0.69 5.54 2.08
CA TYR A 210 0.80 4.54 3.12
C TYR A 210 1.06 5.17 4.49
N LYS A 211 1.91 6.20 4.58
CA LYS A 211 2.15 6.92 5.83
C LYS A 211 0.85 7.55 6.35
N ASP A 212 0.10 8.22 5.49
CA ASP A 212 -1.18 8.83 5.83
C ASP A 212 -2.19 7.77 6.31
N MET A 213 -2.31 6.66 5.56
CA MET A 213 -3.13 5.51 5.94
C MET A 213 -2.73 4.92 7.30
N TYR A 214 -1.43 4.77 7.58
CA TYR A 214 -0.91 4.20 8.82
C TYR A 214 -1.22 5.08 10.04
N GLU A 215 -1.10 6.40 9.90
CA GLU A 215 -1.50 7.35 10.94
C GLU A 215 -3.00 7.24 11.24
N GLN A 216 -3.85 7.15 10.21
CA GLN A 216 -5.29 6.99 10.39
C GLN A 216 -5.65 5.64 11.01
N ARG A 217 -5.01 4.55 10.60
CA ARG A 217 -5.14 3.22 11.22
C ARG A 217 -4.89 3.29 12.72
N ASN A 218 -3.78 3.90 13.14
CA ASN A 218 -3.45 4.03 14.55
C ASN A 218 -4.47 4.87 15.30
N ARG A 219 -4.93 5.98 14.70
CA ARG A 219 -6.02 6.77 15.27
C ARG A 219 -7.30 5.95 15.45
N LEU A 220 -7.71 5.18 14.44
CA LEU A 220 -8.91 4.35 14.51
C LEU A 220 -8.79 3.24 15.56
N ALA A 221 -7.64 2.57 15.63
CA ALA A 221 -7.38 1.51 16.61
C ALA A 221 -7.33 2.03 18.06
N HIS A 222 -6.88 3.29 18.26
CA HIS A 222 -6.74 3.90 19.58
C HIS A 222 -7.87 4.88 19.95
N ASN A 223 -8.84 5.12 19.06
CA ASN A 223 -10.05 5.91 19.31
C ASN A 223 -11.08 5.17 20.19
N THR A 224 -10.60 4.45 21.21
CA THR A 224 -11.46 3.97 22.29
C THR A 224 -11.82 5.15 23.21
N LEU A 225 -12.98 5.06 23.87
CA LEU A 225 -13.60 6.14 24.66
C LEU A 225 -12.69 6.82 25.71
N SER A 226 -11.50 6.27 26.03
CA SER A 226 -10.59 6.83 27.03
C SER A 226 -9.50 7.79 26.51
N TYR A 227 -9.28 7.93 25.19
CA TYR A 227 -8.13 8.71 24.64
C TYR A 227 -8.49 9.78 23.58
N GLN A 228 -9.68 10.39 23.65
CA GLN A 228 -10.14 11.37 22.66
C GLN A 228 -9.41 12.74 22.65
N GLN A 229 -8.29 12.93 23.37
CA GLN A 229 -7.58 14.22 23.38
C GLN A 229 -6.79 14.51 22.10
N ASN A 230 -6.58 13.52 21.22
CA ASN A 230 -5.80 13.68 19.99
C ASN A 230 -6.70 13.90 18.76
N LEU A 231 -7.57 14.91 18.83
CA LEU A 231 -8.41 15.32 17.71
C LEU A 231 -7.56 15.97 16.60
N PRO A 232 -7.95 15.83 15.31
CA PRO A 232 -7.31 16.56 14.24
C PRO A 232 -7.31 18.06 14.53
N THR A 233 -6.18 18.72 14.30
CA THR A 233 -6.13 20.18 14.35
C THR A 233 -6.95 20.76 13.19
N LEU A 234 -7.45 21.98 13.35
CA LEU A 234 -8.16 22.68 12.28
C LEU A 234 -7.30 22.76 11.01
N THR A 235 -5.99 22.98 11.15
CA THR A 235 -5.04 22.97 10.03
C THR A 235 -5.02 21.62 9.29
N LYS A 236 -5.11 20.50 10.02
CA LYS A 236 -5.19 19.17 9.40
C LYS A 236 -6.49 19.02 8.62
N LEU A 237 -7.63 19.41 9.21
CA LEU A 237 -8.95 19.35 8.57
C LEU A 237 -9.03 20.23 7.31
N VAL A 238 -8.47 21.44 7.35
CA VAL A 238 -8.44 22.36 6.19
C VAL A 238 -7.60 21.79 5.04
N ASN A 239 -6.59 20.98 5.35
CA ASN A 239 -5.71 20.36 4.37
C ASN A 239 -6.15 18.93 4.00
N GLU A 240 -7.26 18.41 4.53
CA GLU A 240 -7.80 17.11 4.13
C GLU A 240 -8.27 17.20 2.67
N THR A 241 -7.65 16.40 1.81
CA THR A 241 -8.08 16.23 0.42
C THR A 241 -8.94 14.98 0.30
N GLN A 242 -9.71 14.89 -0.78
CA GLN A 242 -10.48 13.70 -1.12
C GLN A 242 -9.59 12.44 -1.18
N GLU A 243 -8.31 12.56 -1.53
CA GLU A 243 -7.35 11.45 -1.52
C GLU A 243 -6.93 11.01 -0.13
N SER A 244 -6.82 11.95 0.81
CA SER A 244 -6.25 11.70 2.13
C SER A 244 -7.14 10.86 3.04
N ARG A 245 -8.45 10.85 2.77
CA ARG A 245 -9.47 10.14 3.57
C ARG A 245 -10.38 9.26 2.71
N ASN A 246 -9.82 8.66 1.67
CA ASN A 246 -10.53 7.72 0.81
C ASN A 246 -10.21 6.27 1.20
N HIS A 247 -11.20 5.56 1.73
CA HIS A 247 -11.04 4.16 2.15
C HIS A 247 -10.69 3.24 0.97
N PHE A 248 -11.14 3.54 -0.25
CA PHE A 248 -10.81 2.73 -1.43
C PHE A 248 -9.33 2.86 -1.81
N ILE A 249 -8.71 4.02 -1.61
CA ILE A 249 -7.25 4.16 -1.76
C ILE A 249 -6.53 3.30 -0.72
N TRP A 250 -7.04 3.24 0.52
CA TRP A 250 -6.45 2.38 1.56
C TRP A 250 -6.64 0.90 1.26
N PHE A 251 -7.82 0.49 0.79
CA PHE A 251 -8.09 -0.87 0.34
C PHE A 251 -7.20 -1.24 -0.85
N GLY A 252 -7.03 -0.31 -1.81
CA GLY A 252 -6.12 -0.46 -2.95
C GLY A 252 -4.67 -0.62 -2.52
N LEU A 253 -4.17 0.20 -1.60
CA LEU A 253 -2.83 0.07 -1.03
C LEU A 253 -2.60 -1.29 -0.36
N LEU A 254 -3.51 -1.71 0.51
CA LEU A 254 -3.39 -2.98 1.22
C LEU A 254 -3.46 -4.15 0.24
N THR A 255 -4.37 -4.09 -0.74
CA THR A 255 -4.53 -5.12 -1.77
C THR A 255 -3.32 -5.19 -2.70
N LEU A 256 -2.74 -4.05 -3.10
CA LEU A 256 -1.53 -4.02 -3.91
C LEU A 256 -0.35 -4.67 -3.18
N ILE A 257 -0.14 -4.34 -1.91
CA ILE A 257 0.90 -4.96 -1.09
C ILE A 257 0.65 -6.47 -0.98
N ASP A 258 -0.58 -6.87 -0.75
CA ASP A 258 -0.96 -8.29 -0.67
C ASP A 258 -0.64 -9.03 -1.96
N ASN A 259 -1.01 -8.46 -3.10
CA ASN A 259 -0.73 -9.02 -4.43
C ASN A 259 0.77 -9.13 -4.71
N ILE A 260 1.56 -8.12 -4.34
CA ILE A 260 3.03 -8.16 -4.46
C ILE A 260 3.60 -9.34 -3.66
N PHE A 261 3.22 -9.48 -2.39
CA PHE A 261 3.75 -10.54 -1.54
C PHE A 261 3.26 -11.93 -1.93
N MET A 262 2.02 -12.06 -2.40
CA MET A 262 1.53 -13.33 -2.95
C MET A 262 2.31 -13.73 -4.19
N GLU A 263 2.63 -12.79 -5.08
CA GLU A 263 3.39 -13.08 -6.28
C GLU A 263 4.84 -13.49 -5.97
N LEU A 264 5.50 -12.76 -5.07
CA LEU A 264 6.83 -13.16 -4.57
C LEU A 264 6.80 -14.55 -3.92
N TYR A 265 5.73 -14.89 -3.22
CA TYR A 265 5.59 -16.20 -2.59
C TYR A 265 5.32 -17.32 -3.58
N ARG A 266 4.58 -17.08 -4.66
CA ARG A 266 4.44 -18.07 -5.75
C ARG A 266 5.79 -18.38 -6.38
N LEU A 267 6.55 -17.36 -6.76
CA LEU A 267 7.91 -17.52 -7.31
C LEU A 267 8.84 -18.27 -6.35
N TYR A 268 8.68 -18.05 -5.05
CA TYR A 268 9.41 -18.77 -4.01
C TYR A 268 9.05 -20.25 -3.97
N GLN A 269 7.76 -20.58 -4.07
CA GLN A 269 7.31 -21.98 -4.11
C GLN A 269 7.80 -22.69 -5.35
N ASP A 270 7.67 -22.06 -6.53
CA ASP A 270 8.13 -22.62 -7.81
C ASP A 270 9.63 -22.94 -7.74
N GLY A 271 10.44 -22.01 -7.23
CA GLY A 271 11.88 -22.22 -7.07
C GLY A 271 12.26 -23.28 -6.02
N LEU A 272 11.41 -23.55 -5.03
CA LEU A 272 11.63 -24.66 -4.09
C LEU A 272 11.31 -26.02 -4.71
N GLU A 273 10.26 -26.09 -5.54
CA GLU A 273 9.88 -27.30 -6.27
C GLU A 273 10.97 -27.69 -7.28
N ASP A 274 11.50 -26.73 -8.04
CA ASP A 274 12.61 -26.95 -8.98
C ASP A 274 13.88 -27.52 -8.30
N LYS A 275 14.12 -27.20 -7.03
CA LYS A 275 15.27 -27.74 -6.27
C LYS A 275 15.06 -29.18 -5.79
N LEU A 276 13.82 -29.66 -5.71
CA LEU A 276 13.49 -31.02 -5.28
C LEU A 276 13.51 -32.02 -6.44
N ASP A 277 13.40 -31.54 -7.68
CA ASP A 277 13.42 -32.35 -8.91
C ASP A 277 14.82 -32.62 -9.50
N TYR A 278 15.89 -32.23 -8.78
CA TYR A 278 17.30 -32.57 -9.05
C TYR A 278 17.89 -33.49 -7.98
#